data_AF-A0A946VCG6-F1
#
_entry.id   AF-A0A946VCG6-F1
#
_cell.length_a   1.000
_cell.length_b   1.000
_cell.length_c   1.000
_cell.angle_alpha   90.00
_cell.angle_beta   90.00
_cell.angle_gamma   90.00
#
_symmetry.space_group_name_H-M   'P 1'
#
loop_
_entity.id
_entity.type
_entity.pdbx_description
1 polymer ?
#
loop_
_entity_poly.entity_id
_entity_poly.type
_entity_poly.pdbx_seq_one_letter_code
_entity_poly.pdbx_strand_id
1 'polypeptide(L)'
;MLTLWVGSLCAVGSMVAPVLFATLDRALAGSIAGKLFTLTALLGLVCGSILLIAMIVRSGRYDWRAWLVTAMLVLVAGGQFILAPLINNLRMRGLTDHADFSMLHGLAGLVFLLTAVLGLVLVAAGRARSG
;
A
#
# COMPACT_ATOMS: atom_id res chain seq x y z
N MET A 1 6.93 -4.86 13.66
CA MET A 1 7.07 -4.93 12.19
C MET A 1 5.72 -4.85 11.48
N LEU A 2 4.80 -5.80 11.69
CA LEU A 2 3.46 -5.77 11.09
C LEU A 2 2.63 -4.54 11.50
N THR A 3 2.65 -4.18 12.79
CA THR A 3 1.99 -2.96 13.31
C THR A 3 2.63 -1.66 12.83
N LEU A 4 3.95 -1.65 12.61
CA LEU A 4 4.66 -0.50 12.04
C LEU A 4 4.27 -0.32 10.57
N TRP A 5 4.25 -1.40 9.80
CA TRP A 5 3.85 -1.40 8.40
C TRP A 5 2.39 -0.97 8.21
N VAL A 6 1.46 -1.60 8.93
CA VAL A 6 0.03 -1.24 8.88
C VAL A 6 -0.20 0.17 9.43
N GLY A 7 0.51 0.57 10.49
CA GLY A 7 0.47 1.91 11.04
C GLY A 7 0.93 2.98 10.04
N SER A 8 2.00 2.72 9.29
CA SER A 8 2.47 3.62 8.23
C SER A 8 1.48 3.70 7.05
N LEU A 9 0.85 2.60 6.64
CA LEU A 9 -0.22 2.60 5.64
C LEU A 9 -1.41 3.48 6.09
N CYS A 10 -1.90 3.28 7.31
CA CYS A 10 -3.00 4.08 7.86
C CYS A 10 -2.62 5.56 8.02
N ALA A 11 -1.42 5.87 8.51
CA ALA A 11 -0.98 7.26 8.67
C ALA A 11 -0.88 8.00 7.33
N VAL A 12 -0.31 7.36 6.31
CA VAL A 12 -0.15 7.97 4.98
C VAL A 12 -1.49 8.15 4.27
N GLY A 13 -2.35 7.12 4.32
CA GLY A 13 -3.66 7.15 3.67
C GLY A 13 -4.64 8.12 4.31
N SER A 14 -4.71 8.16 5.65
CA SER A 14 -5.74 8.92 6.37
C SER A 14 -5.33 10.32 6.77
N MET A 15 -4.04 10.59 7.01
CA MET A 15 -3.57 11.91 7.45
C MET A 15 -2.74 12.64 6.40
N VAL A 16 -1.79 11.96 5.76
CA VAL A 16 -0.82 12.65 4.90
C VAL A 16 -1.45 13.11 3.58
N ALA A 17 -2.32 12.29 2.97
CA ALA A 17 -3.04 12.67 1.77
C ALA A 17 -3.91 13.93 1.96
N PRO A 18 -4.84 14.03 2.94
CA PRO A 18 -5.67 15.23 3.11
C PRO A 18 -4.84 16.47 3.49
N VAL A 19 -3.78 16.32 4.29
CA VAL A 19 -2.90 17.45 4.64
C VAL A 19 -2.17 17.99 3.40
N LEU A 20 -1.65 17.12 2.52
CA LEU A 20 -0.97 17.56 1.29
C LEU A 20 -1.91 18.29 0.33
N PHE A 21 -3.13 17.78 0.14
CA PHE A 21 -4.11 18.41 -0.75
C PHE A 21 -4.74 19.67 -0.17
N ALA A 22 -4.70 19.86 1.15
CA ALA A 22 -5.16 21.09 1.80
C ALA A 22 -4.10 22.20 1.85
N THR A 23 -2.80 21.85 1.81
CA THR A 23 -1.71 22.80 2.04
C THR A 23 -0.91 23.15 0.78
N LEU A 24 -0.95 22.32 -0.26
CA LEU A 24 -0.16 22.49 -1.48
C LEU A 24 -1.03 22.51 -2.73
N ASP A 25 -0.49 23.12 -3.78
CA ASP A 25 -1.09 23.12 -5.10
C ASP A 25 -1.30 21.69 -5.62
N ARG A 26 -2.40 21.45 -6.34
CA ARG A 26 -2.91 20.08 -6.63
C ARG A 26 -1.89 19.21 -7.36
N ALA A 27 -1.12 19.82 -8.25
CA ALA A 27 -0.03 19.18 -8.98
C ALA A 27 1.15 18.80 -8.07
N LEU A 28 1.55 19.71 -7.17
CA LEU A 28 2.65 19.49 -6.24
C LEU A 28 2.28 18.45 -5.18
N ALA A 29 1.09 18.55 -4.58
CA ALA A 29 0.51 17.57 -3.67
C ALA A 29 0.50 16.17 -4.29
N GLY A 30 0.03 16.06 -5.54
CA GLY A 30 0.00 14.79 -6.27
C GLY A 30 1.38 14.20 -6.57
N SER A 31 2.43 15.02 -6.68
CA SER A 31 3.80 14.56 -6.88
C SER A 31 4.43 14.03 -5.59
N ILE A 32 4.24 14.74 -4.48
CA ILE A 32 4.78 14.35 -3.17
C ILE A 32 4.03 13.13 -2.64
N ALA A 33 2.70 13.09 -2.79
CA ALA A 33 1.90 11.92 -2.45
C ALA A 33 2.39 10.67 -3.17
N GLY A 34 2.65 10.75 -4.49
CA GLY A 34 3.19 9.62 -5.26
C GLY A 34 4.55 9.12 -4.75
N LYS A 35 5.45 10.03 -4.34
CA LYS A 35 6.73 9.67 -3.71
C LYS A 35 6.55 9.00 -2.35
N LEU A 36 5.63 9.50 -1.53
CA LEU A 36 5.32 8.91 -0.22
C LEU A 36 4.66 7.54 -0.35
N PHE A 37 3.74 7.36 -1.29
CA PHE A 37 3.19 6.05 -1.64
C PHE A 37 4.29 5.09 -2.09
N THR A 38 5.21 5.54 -2.94
CA THR A 38 6.38 4.74 -3.38
C THR A 38 7.23 4.28 -2.22
N LEU A 39 7.60 5.20 -1.33
CA LEU A 39 8.43 4.88 -0.15
C LEU A 39 7.69 3.91 0.79
N THR A 40 6.40 4.14 1.02
CA THR A 40 5.57 3.28 1.87
C THR A 40 5.39 1.89 1.24
N ALA A 41 5.24 1.80 -0.07
CA ALA A 41 5.15 0.54 -0.82
C ALA A 41 6.47 -0.24 -0.73
N LEU A 42 7.62 0.41 -0.95
CA LEU A 42 8.93 -0.22 -0.84
C LEU A 42 9.22 -0.69 0.58
N LEU A 43 8.96 0.14 1.58
CA LEU A 43 9.12 -0.22 2.99
C LEU A 43 8.19 -1.39 3.35
N GLY A 44 6.97 -1.38 2.82
CA GLY A 44 6.01 -2.45 2.97
C GLY A 44 6.45 -3.77 2.33
N LEU A 45 7.01 -3.72 1.13
CA LEU A 45 7.58 -4.89 0.47
C LEU A 45 8.73 -5.48 1.29
N VAL A 46 9.68 -4.65 1.72
CA VAL A 46 10.82 -5.09 2.54
C VAL A 46 10.35 -5.69 3.88
N CYS A 47 9.54 -4.96 4.64
CA CYS A 47 9.05 -5.43 5.94
C CYS A 47 8.14 -6.66 5.82
N GLY A 48 7.26 -6.70 4.81
CA GLY A 48 6.35 -7.81 4.56
C GLY A 48 7.10 -9.07 4.12
N SER A 49 8.13 -8.94 3.26
CA SER A 49 8.99 -10.07 2.86
C SER A 49 9.77 -10.62 4.04
N ILE A 50 10.39 -9.78 4.88
CA ILE A 50 11.10 -10.22 6.09
C ILE A 50 10.14 -10.96 7.03
N LEU A 51 8.94 -10.42 7.23
CA LEU A 51 7.93 -11.05 8.05
C LEU A 51 7.51 -12.42 7.49
N LEU A 52 7.25 -12.51 6.18
CA LEU A 52 6.88 -13.77 5.52
C LEU A 52 7.96 -14.84 5.72
N ILE A 53 9.22 -14.48 5.52
CA ILE A 53 10.37 -15.36 5.73
C ILE A 53 10.42 -15.80 7.20
N ALA A 54 10.30 -14.87 8.15
CA ALA A 54 10.30 -15.19 9.58
C ALA A 54 9.13 -16.12 9.98
N MET A 55 7.97 -15.99 9.34
CA MET A 55 6.83 -16.88 9.57
C MET A 55 7.11 -18.30 9.06
N ILE A 56 7.67 -18.42 7.86
CA ILE A 56 8.00 -19.73 7.26
C ILE A 56 9.11 -20.42 8.06
N VAL A 57 10.16 -19.71 8.43
CA VAL A 57 11.28 -20.26 9.21
C VAL A 57 10.81 -20.73 10.59
N ARG A 58 9.92 -19.97 11.26
CA ARG A 58 9.47 -20.29 12.61
C ARG A 58 8.41 -21.38 12.67
N SER A 59 7.46 -21.38 11.74
CA SER A 59 6.38 -22.38 11.71
C SER A 59 6.73 -23.62 10.88
N GLY A 60 7.72 -23.55 10.00
CA GLY A 60 8.06 -24.61 9.03
C GLY A 60 6.97 -24.88 7.99
N ARG A 61 5.88 -24.09 7.98
CA ARG A 61 4.66 -24.33 7.19
C ARG A 61 4.16 -23.02 6.61
N TYR A 62 3.59 -23.12 5.41
CA TYR A 62 2.99 -22.00 4.70
C TYR A 62 1.49 -21.91 5.01
N ASP A 63 1.17 -21.36 6.18
CA ASP A 63 -0.20 -21.29 6.67
C ASP A 63 -1.02 -20.18 5.99
N TRP A 64 -2.33 -20.12 6.26
CA TRP A 64 -3.24 -19.10 5.71
C TRP A 64 -2.75 -17.64 5.95
N ARG A 65 -2.02 -17.39 7.04
CA ARG A 65 -1.44 -16.08 7.34
C ARG A 65 -0.29 -15.73 6.40
N ALA A 66 0.54 -16.70 6.02
CA ALA A 66 1.62 -16.52 5.04
C ALA A 66 1.02 -16.28 3.64
N TRP A 67 -0.07 -16.98 3.31
CA TRP A 67 -0.88 -16.68 2.11
C TRP A 67 -1.41 -15.26 2.10
N LEU A 68 -1.95 -14.76 3.22
CA LEU A 68 -2.41 -13.37 3.33
C LEU A 68 -1.30 -12.34 3.16
N VAL A 69 -0.16 -12.52 3.85
CA VAL A 69 1.00 -11.62 3.69
C VAL A 69 1.47 -11.59 2.24
N THR A 70 1.46 -12.74 1.58
CA THR A 70 1.88 -12.86 0.18
C THR A 70 0.89 -12.18 -0.76
N ALA A 71 -0.41 -12.36 -0.55
CA ALA A 71 -1.43 -11.63 -1.29
C ALA A 71 -1.27 -10.11 -1.13
N MET A 72 -1.00 -9.63 0.09
CA MET A 72 -0.71 -8.22 0.34
C MET A 72 0.55 -7.75 -0.39
N LEU A 73 1.63 -8.53 -0.38
CA LEU A 73 2.87 -8.21 -1.10
C LEU A 73 2.64 -8.11 -2.61
N VAL A 74 1.85 -9.04 -3.18
CA VAL A 74 1.48 -9.01 -4.60
C VAL A 74 0.64 -7.79 -4.93
N LEU A 75 -0.32 -7.42 -4.09
CA LEU A 75 -1.13 -6.22 -4.26
C LEU A 75 -0.27 -4.94 -4.22
N VAL A 76 0.64 -4.83 -3.26
CA VAL A 76 1.55 -3.68 -3.16
C VAL A 76 2.49 -3.62 -4.35
N ALA A 77 3.04 -4.75 -4.79
CA ALA A 77 3.89 -4.82 -5.97
C ALA A 77 3.13 -4.44 -7.23
N GLY A 78 1.91 -4.95 -7.45
CA GLY A 78 1.07 -4.57 -8.58
C GLY A 78 0.68 -3.09 -8.54
N GLY A 79 0.32 -2.57 -7.38
CA GLY A 79 0.08 -1.14 -7.15
C GLY A 79 1.26 -0.27 -7.56
N GLN A 80 2.46 -0.67 -7.15
CA GLN A 80 3.66 0.13 -7.32
C GLN A 80 4.32 -0.02 -8.69
N PHE A 81 4.35 -1.21 -9.26
CA PHE A 81 5.06 -1.50 -10.50
C PHE A 81 4.15 -1.52 -11.74
N ILE A 82 2.82 -1.57 -11.58
CA ILE A 82 1.87 -1.57 -12.70
C ILE A 82 1.01 -0.30 -12.67
N LEU A 83 0.25 -0.10 -11.59
CA LEU A 83 -0.68 1.04 -11.49
C LEU A 83 0.03 2.38 -11.45
N ALA A 84 1.05 2.53 -10.59
CA ALA A 84 1.78 3.80 -10.47
C ALA A 84 2.44 4.27 -11.80
N PRO A 85 3.16 3.43 -12.57
CA PRO A 85 3.73 3.88 -13.85
C PRO A 85 2.66 4.17 -14.90
N LEU A 86 1.53 3.43 -14.94
CA LEU A 86 0.41 3.73 -15.83
C LEU A 86 -0.20 5.12 -15.55
N ILE A 87 -0.49 5.41 -14.28
CA ILE A 87 -1.02 6.71 -13.84
C ILE A 87 -0.02 7.82 -14.18
N ASN A 88 1.28 7.59 -13.92
CA ASN A 88 2.32 8.57 -14.22
C ASN A 88 2.47 8.82 -15.72
N ASN A 89 2.32 7.78 -16.56
CA ASN A 89 2.37 7.92 -18.01
C ASN A 89 1.24 8.83 -18.53
N LEU A 90 0.01 8.63 -18.06
CA LEU A 90 -1.13 9.48 -18.39
C LEU A 90 -0.94 10.92 -17.88
N ARG A 91 -0.41 11.08 -16.66
CA ARG A 91 -0.07 12.40 -16.10
C ARG A 91 0.95 13.14 -16.96
N MET A 92 2.04 12.49 -17.39
CA MET A 92 3.07 13.13 -18.23
C MET A 92 2.55 13.53 -19.62
N ARG A 93 1.51 12.86 -20.11
CA ARG A 93 0.81 13.23 -21.35
C ARG A 93 -0.21 14.35 -21.17
N GLY A 94 -0.39 14.87 -19.96
CA GLY A 94 -1.39 15.89 -19.64
C GLY A 94 -2.83 15.37 -19.63
N LEU A 95 -3.03 14.05 -19.58
CA LEU A 95 -4.35 13.41 -19.69
C LEU A 95 -5.00 13.21 -18.30
N THR A 96 -4.81 14.15 -17.37
CA THR A 96 -5.33 14.02 -15.99
C THR A 96 -6.85 14.10 -15.91
N ASP A 97 -7.51 14.68 -16.93
CA ASP A 97 -8.97 14.83 -17.00
C ASP A 97 -9.65 13.65 -17.73
N HIS A 98 -8.88 12.68 -18.22
CA HIS A 98 -9.43 11.50 -18.91
C HIS A 98 -10.02 10.47 -17.94
N ALA A 99 -11.06 9.77 -18.40
CA ALA A 99 -11.69 8.68 -17.66
C ALA A 99 -10.70 7.56 -17.29
N ASP A 100 -9.71 7.29 -18.13
CA ASP A 100 -8.67 6.28 -17.85
C ASP A 100 -7.82 6.67 -16.63
N PHE A 101 -7.53 7.97 -16.47
CA PHE A 101 -6.77 8.47 -15.33
C PHE A 101 -7.56 8.31 -14.04
N SER A 102 -8.86 8.70 -14.04
CA SER A 102 -9.71 8.56 -12.86
C SER A 102 -9.97 7.10 -12.49
N MET A 103 -10.13 6.22 -13.49
CA MET A 103 -10.31 4.78 -13.29
C MET A 103 -9.05 4.12 -12.70
N LEU A 104 -7.87 4.38 -13.27
CA LEU A 104 -6.61 3.84 -12.76
C LEU A 104 -6.28 4.39 -11.38
N HIS A 105 -6.54 5.68 -11.14
CA HIS A 105 -6.35 6.30 -9.83
C HIS A 105 -7.30 5.72 -8.77
N GLY A 106 -8.56 5.51 -9.12
CA GLY A 106 -9.54 4.84 -8.26
C GLY A 106 -9.16 3.40 -7.95
N LEU A 107 -8.69 2.65 -8.96
CA LEU A 107 -8.21 1.28 -8.80
C LEU A 107 -6.98 1.22 -7.88
N ALA A 108 -6.04 2.16 -8.02
CA ALA A 108 -4.89 2.26 -7.10
C ALA A 108 -5.35 2.53 -5.65
N GLY A 109 -6.33 3.42 -5.47
CA GLY A 109 -6.94 3.67 -4.16
C GLY A 109 -7.61 2.42 -3.57
N LEU A 110 -8.33 1.65 -4.39
CA LEU A 110 -8.96 0.40 -3.97
C LEU A 110 -7.93 -0.66 -3.56
N VAL A 111 -6.88 -0.85 -4.36
CA VAL A 111 -5.77 -1.76 -4.05
C VAL A 111 -5.11 -1.38 -2.73
N PHE A 112 -4.89 -0.08 -2.50
CA PHE A 112 -4.35 0.43 -1.24
C PHE A 112 -5.28 0.14 -0.05
N LEU A 113 -6.58 0.41 -0.20
CA LEU A 113 -7.56 0.19 0.86
C LEU A 113 -7.72 -1.30 1.19
N LEU A 114 -7.78 -2.17 0.18
CA LEU A 114 -7.79 -3.62 0.36
C LEU A 114 -6.54 -4.09 1.11
N THR A 115 -5.35 -3.60 0.72
CA THR A 115 -4.10 -3.93 1.39
C THR A 115 -4.12 -3.48 2.86
N ALA A 116 -4.60 -2.26 3.14
CA ALA A 116 -4.70 -1.74 4.50
C ALA A 116 -5.67 -2.57 5.37
N VAL A 117 -6.84 -2.92 4.84
CA VAL A 117 -7.84 -3.76 5.53
C VAL A 117 -7.28 -5.14 5.83
N LEU A 118 -6.67 -5.81 4.84
CA LEU A 118 -6.05 -7.13 5.03
C LEU A 118 -4.95 -7.09 6.10
N GLY A 119 -4.13 -6.02 6.11
CA GLY A 119 -3.13 -5.80 7.14
C GLY A 119 -3.75 -5.64 8.53
N LEU A 120 -4.84 -4.88 8.65
CA LEU A 120 -5.55 -4.68 9.91
C LEU A 120 -6.13 -6.00 10.45
N VAL A 121 -6.75 -6.81 9.58
CA VAL A 121 -7.25 -8.16 9.94
C VAL A 121 -6.12 -9.04 10.44
N LEU A 122 -4.95 -9.00 9.79
CA LEU A 122 -3.80 -9.79 10.19
C LEU A 122 -3.22 -9.37 11.55
N VAL A 123 -3.21 -8.07 11.85
CA VAL A 123 -2.84 -7.54 13.18
C VAL A 123 -3.84 -7.98 14.25
N ALA A 124 -5.14 -7.84 13.98
CA ALA A 124 -6.20 -8.24 14.91
C ALA A 124 -6.17 -9.74 15.22
N ALA A 125 -6.03 -10.58 14.19
CA ALA A 125 -5.91 -12.03 14.33
C ALA A 125 -4.61 -12.46 15.04
N GLY A 126 -3.58 -11.61 15.04
CA GLY A 126 -2.35 -11.82 15.80
C GLY A 126 -2.50 -11.53 17.29
N ARG A 127 -3.23 -10.47 17.65
CA ARG A 127 -3.49 -10.09 19.06
C ARG A 127 -4.43 -11.05 19.77
N ALA A 128 -5.41 -11.61 19.06
CA ALA A 128 -6.35 -12.59 19.62
C ALA A 128 -5.72 -13.92 20.08
N ARG A 129 -4.43 -14.15 19.79
CA ARG A 129 -3.70 -15.38 20.14
C ARG A 129 -2.68 -15.18 21.26
N SER A 130 -2.57 -13.97 21.79
CA SER A 130 -1.66 -13.59 22.88
C SER A 130 -2.39 -13.22 24.18
N GLY A 131 -3.69 -13.52 24.27
CA GLY A 131 -4.52 -13.38 25.46
C GLY A 131 -5.11 -14.72 25.87
#